data_AF-A0A958KW70-F1
#
_entry.id   AF-A0A958KW70-F1
#
_cell.length_a   1.000
_cell.length_b   1.000
_cell.length_c   1.000
_cell.angle_alpha   90.00
_cell.angle_beta   90.00
_cell.angle_gamma   90.00
#
_symmetry.space_group_name_H-M   'P 1'
#
loop_
_entity.id
_entity.type
_entity.pdbx_description
1 polymer ?
#
loop_
_entity_poly.entity_id
_entity_poly.type
_entity_poly.pdbx_seq_one_letter_code
_entity_poly.pdbx_strand_id
1 'polypeptide(L)'
;MPAAAPISGLKLKKLLAKLGGQIRARRKELGVSASVAAESAAMSRQTLHRIEKGETSVTMGAYLGLLSALGLEFELINIDVKSNKKRRKVELPKRVRLAKYPQLKRLAWQIKDSKEISLKEALNLYERNWKHISLEEMSSEEGEFVKDLLAYFGREKLLV
;
A
#
# COMPACT_ATOMS: atom_id res chain seq x y z
N MET A 1 -11.53 9.91 32.43
CA MET A 1 -10.14 9.82 31.92
C MET A 1 -10.20 9.29 30.49
N PRO A 2 -9.48 9.85 29.51
CA PRO A 2 -9.41 9.24 28.18
C PRO A 2 -8.80 7.82 28.30
N ALA A 3 -9.25 6.91 27.45
CA ALA A 3 -8.79 5.53 27.42
C ALA A 3 -7.27 5.46 27.23
N ALA A 4 -6.63 4.45 27.84
CA ALA A 4 -5.20 4.19 27.63
C ALA A 4 -4.91 4.07 26.13
N ALA A 5 -3.90 4.81 25.66
CA ALA A 5 -3.54 4.77 24.25
C ALA A 5 -3.15 3.33 23.85
N PRO A 6 -3.64 2.82 22.71
CA PRO A 6 -3.29 1.48 22.25
C PRO A 6 -1.77 1.32 22.10
N ILE A 7 -1.29 0.08 22.22
CA ILE A 7 0.13 -0.28 22.11
C ILE A 7 0.71 0.34 20.83
N SER A 8 1.59 1.33 21.01
CA SER A 8 2.10 2.15 19.91
C SER A 8 3.39 1.54 19.34
N GLY A 9 3.29 0.96 18.14
CA GLY A 9 4.46 0.49 17.40
C GLY A 9 5.43 1.63 17.05
N LEU A 10 6.72 1.31 16.89
CA LEU A 10 7.78 2.28 16.55
C LEU A 10 7.45 3.14 15.31
N LYS A 11 6.78 2.56 14.30
CA LYS A 11 6.33 3.27 13.09
C LYS A 11 5.33 4.38 13.42
N LEU A 12 4.34 4.10 14.27
CA LEU A 12 3.32 5.08 14.67
C LEU A 12 3.95 6.25 15.43
N LYS A 13 4.85 5.97 16.38
CA LYS A 13 5.58 7.02 17.12
C LYS A 13 6.37 7.93 16.19
N LYS A 14 7.07 7.37 15.20
CA LYS A 14 7.81 8.16 14.19
C LYS A 14 6.88 9.04 13.34
N LEU A 15 5.73 8.50 12.93
CA LEU A 15 4.75 9.25 12.15
C LEU A 15 4.18 10.43 12.94
N LEU A 16 3.79 10.20 14.20
CA LEU A 16 3.28 11.23 15.09
C LEU A 16 4.33 12.30 15.41
N ALA A 17 5.59 11.89 15.66
CA ALA A 17 6.68 12.84 15.87
C ALA A 17 6.93 13.72 14.63
N LYS A 18 6.84 13.13 13.42
CA LYS A 18 6.93 13.89 12.16
C LYS A 18 5.77 14.90 12.04
N LEU A 19 4.53 14.46 12.30
CA LEU A 19 3.35 15.31 12.27
C LEU A 19 3.49 16.48 13.27
N GLY A 20 3.84 16.19 14.53
CA GLY A 20 4.06 17.20 15.56
C GLY A 20 5.16 18.20 15.18
N GLY A 21 6.23 17.72 14.54
CA GLY A 21 7.28 18.59 13.99
C GLY A 21 6.79 19.54 12.91
N GLN A 22 5.92 19.08 11.99
CA GLN A 22 5.32 19.91 10.95
C GLN A 22 4.39 20.98 11.53
N ILE A 23 3.56 20.61 12.51
CA ILE A 23 2.68 21.55 13.22
C ILE A 23 3.52 22.63 13.93
N ARG A 24 4.58 22.21 14.63
CA ARG A 24 5.51 23.13 15.30
C ARG A 24 6.19 24.09 14.32
N ALA A 25 6.62 23.58 13.16
CA ALA A 25 7.24 24.38 12.12
C ALA A 25 6.26 25.45 11.63
N ARG A 26 5.02 25.06 11.30
CA ARG A 26 3.98 26.00 10.86
C ARG A 26 3.70 27.09 11.90
N ARG A 27 3.57 26.71 13.17
CA ARG A 27 3.37 27.68 14.26
C ARG A 27 4.52 28.70 14.33
N LYS A 28 5.76 28.24 14.17
CA LYS A 28 6.95 29.11 14.16
C LYS A 28 7.01 30.02 12.93
N GLU A 29 6.62 29.53 11.75
CA GLU A 29 6.50 30.35 10.53
C GLU A 29 5.50 31.50 10.72
N LEU A 30 4.41 31.25 11.44
CA LEU A 30 3.42 32.27 11.80
C LEU A 30 3.88 33.20 12.94
N GLY A 31 5.04 32.94 13.55
CA GLY A 31 5.55 33.73 14.68
C GLY A 31 4.75 33.58 15.98
N VAL A 32 3.86 32.59 16.08
CA VAL A 32 2.94 32.45 17.22
C VAL A 32 3.60 31.66 18.35
N SER A 33 3.47 32.15 19.58
CA SER A 33 3.98 31.44 20.76
C SER A 33 3.17 30.18 21.05
N ALA A 34 3.77 29.20 21.72
CA ALA A 34 3.07 27.98 22.13
C ALA A 34 1.87 28.28 23.05
N SER A 35 1.95 29.32 23.88
CA SER A 35 0.86 29.69 24.78
C SER A 35 -0.33 30.27 24.01
N VAL A 36 -0.06 31.20 23.09
CA VAL A 36 -1.10 31.87 22.28
C VAL A 36 -1.79 30.87 21.35
N ALA A 37 -1.03 29.96 20.72
CA ALA A 37 -1.60 28.92 19.87
C ALA A 37 -2.45 27.92 20.68
N ALA A 38 -2.03 27.55 21.88
CA ALA A 38 -2.79 26.67 22.75
C ALA A 38 -4.10 27.31 23.21
N GLU A 39 -4.07 28.58 23.59
CA GLU A 39 -5.24 29.36 23.98
C GLU A 39 -6.24 29.50 22.81
N SER A 40 -5.75 29.83 21.62
CA SER A 40 -6.57 29.92 20.39
C SER A 40 -7.22 28.58 20.03
N ALA A 41 -6.58 27.47 20.39
CA ALA A 41 -7.09 26.12 20.18
C ALA A 41 -7.88 25.57 21.39
N ALA A 42 -8.23 26.42 22.37
CA ALA A 42 -8.95 26.07 23.59
C ALA A 42 -8.33 24.86 24.36
N MET A 43 -6.99 24.81 24.44
CA MET A 43 -6.27 23.75 25.14
C MET A 43 -5.13 24.26 26.02
N SER A 44 -4.63 23.41 26.91
CA SER A 44 -3.47 23.75 27.72
C SER A 44 -2.18 23.80 26.88
N ARG A 45 -1.23 24.67 27.29
CA ARG A 45 0.14 24.68 26.73
C ARG A 45 0.82 23.31 26.81
N GLN A 46 0.53 22.53 27.87
CA GLN A 46 1.06 21.18 28.01
C GLN A 46 0.52 20.26 26.92
N THR A 47 -0.78 20.32 26.62
CA THR A 47 -1.40 19.55 25.52
C THR A 47 -0.73 19.86 24.18
N LEU A 48 -0.52 21.15 23.86
CA LEU A 48 0.18 21.55 22.64
C LEU A 48 1.62 20.99 22.59
N HIS A 49 2.35 21.03 23.70
CA HIS A 49 3.71 20.46 23.76
C HIS A 49 3.72 18.95 23.49
N ARG A 50 2.73 18.22 24.00
CA ARG A 50 2.55 16.77 23.75
C ARG A 50 2.21 16.49 22.29
N ILE A 51 1.42 17.35 21.65
CA ILE A 51 1.14 17.32 20.20
C ILE A 51 2.44 17.51 19.40
N GLU A 52 3.22 18.56 19.70
CA GLU A 52 4.46 18.85 18.98
C GLU A 52 5.52 17.74 19.15
N LYS A 53 5.46 16.98 20.25
CA LYS A 53 6.29 15.79 20.48
C LYS A 53 5.74 14.51 19.84
N GLY A 54 4.50 14.50 19.35
CA GLY A 54 3.86 13.32 18.77
C GLY A 54 3.46 12.26 19.79
N GLU A 55 3.01 12.67 20.98
CA GLU A 55 2.52 11.74 21.99
C GLU A 55 1.21 11.05 21.55
N THR A 56 1.14 9.73 21.77
CA THR A 56 0.02 8.88 21.32
C THR A 56 -1.24 8.99 22.16
N SER A 57 -1.17 9.61 23.33
CA SER A 57 -2.29 9.76 24.26
C SER A 57 -3.12 11.02 24.01
N VAL A 58 -2.67 11.89 23.10
CA VAL A 58 -3.41 13.10 22.75
C VAL A 58 -4.57 12.74 21.82
N THR A 59 -5.74 13.32 22.10
CA THR A 59 -6.96 13.06 21.33
C THR A 59 -6.88 13.67 19.93
N MET A 60 -7.53 13.03 18.95
CA MET A 60 -7.61 13.56 17.57
C MET A 60 -8.26 14.96 17.55
N GLY A 61 -9.26 15.20 18.40
CA GLY A 61 -9.90 16.52 18.52
C GLY A 61 -8.92 17.63 18.93
N ALA A 62 -7.95 17.34 19.80
CA ALA A 62 -6.92 18.32 20.15
C ALA A 62 -5.96 18.61 18.97
N TYR A 63 -5.60 17.59 18.19
CA TYR A 63 -4.84 17.82 16.94
C TYR A 63 -5.62 18.72 15.98
N LEU A 64 -6.87 18.39 15.68
CA LEU A 64 -7.70 19.15 14.74
C LEU A 64 -7.97 20.58 15.21
N GLY A 65 -8.21 20.80 16.51
CA GLY A 65 -8.37 22.13 17.07
C GLY A 65 -7.12 22.99 16.90
N LEU A 66 -5.93 22.43 17.13
CA LEU A 66 -4.68 23.14 16.90
C LEU A 66 -4.41 23.43 15.42
N LEU A 67 -4.70 22.47 14.53
CA LEU A 67 -4.57 22.67 13.08
C LEU A 67 -5.48 23.82 12.62
N SER A 68 -6.74 23.83 13.04
CA SER A 68 -7.68 24.91 12.73
C SER A 68 -7.19 26.26 13.24
N ALA A 69 -6.66 26.33 14.48
CA ALA A 69 -6.13 27.58 15.04
C ALA A 69 -4.88 28.10 14.31
N LEU A 70 -4.14 27.22 13.61
CA LEU A 70 -2.97 27.57 12.80
C LEU A 70 -3.31 27.76 11.31
N GLY A 71 -4.59 27.73 10.94
CA GLY A 71 -5.05 27.83 9.55
C GLY A 71 -4.59 26.66 8.69
N LEU A 72 -4.49 25.46 9.28
CA LEU A 72 -4.18 24.21 8.59
C LEU A 72 -5.44 23.35 8.47
N GLU A 73 -5.60 22.73 7.30
CA GLU A 73 -6.63 21.74 7.05
C GLU A 73 -6.07 20.32 7.21
N PHE A 74 -6.91 19.41 7.69
CA PHE A 74 -6.58 17.98 7.78
C PHE A 74 -7.40 17.22 6.75
N GLU A 75 -6.72 16.57 5.81
CA GLU A 75 -7.36 15.76 4.78
C GLU A 75 -6.86 14.32 4.81
N LEU A 76 -7.78 13.37 4.61
CA LEU A 76 -7.44 11.97 4.38
C LEU A 76 -7.18 11.75 2.89
N ILE A 77 -5.91 11.71 2.51
CA ILE A 77 -5.53 11.33 1.15
C ILE A 77 -5.56 9.80 1.07
N ASN A 78 -6.49 9.26 0.29
CA ASN A 78 -6.43 7.87 -0.12
C ASN A 78 -5.24 7.69 -1.05
N ILE A 79 -4.10 7.32 -0.47
CA ILE A 79 -3.00 6.77 -1.23
C ILE A 79 -3.47 5.38 -1.65
N ASP A 80 -4.22 5.31 -2.74
CA ASP A 80 -4.54 4.06 -3.37
C ASP A 80 -3.19 3.42 -3.69
N VAL A 81 -2.72 2.47 -2.89
CA VAL A 81 -1.42 1.79 -3.11
C VAL A 81 -1.43 1.06 -4.47
N LYS A 82 -2.60 1.02 -5.13
CA LYS A 82 -2.83 0.63 -6.52
C LYS A 82 -2.57 1.72 -7.56
N SER A 83 -2.07 2.91 -7.20
CA SER A 83 -1.83 4.00 -8.16
C SER A 83 -0.40 4.04 -8.75
N ASN A 84 0.53 3.22 -8.26
CA ASN A 84 1.79 2.96 -8.98
C ASN A 84 1.77 1.69 -9.85
N LYS A 85 0.60 1.05 -9.94
CA LYS A 85 0.24 0.34 -11.16
C LYS A 85 -0.85 1.19 -11.79
N LYS A 86 -0.51 1.98 -12.82
CA LYS A 86 -1.42 2.05 -13.96
C LYS A 86 -1.97 0.63 -14.06
N ARG A 87 -3.29 0.45 -13.93
CA ARG A 87 -3.91 -0.69 -14.57
C ARG A 87 -3.52 -0.51 -16.04
N ARG A 88 -2.32 -0.99 -16.42
CA ARG A 88 -2.16 -1.67 -17.68
C ARG A 88 -3.35 -2.60 -17.61
N LYS A 89 -4.41 -2.28 -18.36
CA LYS A 89 -5.18 -3.36 -18.95
C LYS A 89 -4.08 -4.24 -19.49
N VAL A 90 -3.76 -5.30 -18.75
CA VAL A 90 -2.82 -6.27 -19.24
C VAL A 90 -3.64 -6.85 -20.38
N GLU A 91 -3.38 -6.35 -21.58
CA GLU A 91 -4.02 -6.82 -22.80
C GLU A 91 -3.42 -8.19 -23.08
N LEU A 92 -3.80 -9.15 -22.24
CA LEU A 92 -3.50 -10.54 -22.50
C LEU A 92 -4.39 -10.95 -23.66
N PRO A 93 -3.82 -11.57 -24.70
CA PRO A 93 -4.63 -12.14 -25.76
C PRO A 93 -5.56 -13.19 -25.17
N LYS A 94 -6.76 -13.34 -25.73
CA LYS A 94 -7.73 -14.35 -25.26
C LYS A 94 -7.16 -15.77 -25.27
N ARG A 95 -6.15 -16.01 -26.12
CA ARG A 95 -5.40 -17.26 -26.26
C ARG A 95 -3.91 -16.99 -26.38
N VAL A 96 -3.10 -17.89 -25.83
CA VAL A 96 -1.64 -17.78 -25.73
C VAL A 96 -0.99 -18.98 -26.41
N ARG A 97 0.03 -18.71 -27.23
CA ARG A 97 0.81 -19.74 -27.93
C ARG A 97 1.74 -20.46 -26.96
N LEU A 98 1.63 -21.79 -26.91
CA LEU A 98 2.50 -22.63 -26.08
C LEU A 98 3.97 -22.49 -26.45
N ALA A 99 4.29 -22.30 -27.73
CA ALA A 99 5.66 -22.14 -28.20
C ALA A 99 6.41 -20.91 -27.62
N LYS A 100 5.68 -19.89 -27.14
CA LYS A 100 6.27 -18.68 -26.56
C LYS A 100 6.80 -18.90 -25.13
N TYR A 101 6.24 -19.88 -24.43
CA TYR A 101 6.50 -20.10 -23.01
C TYR A 101 6.98 -21.55 -22.80
N PRO A 102 8.30 -21.78 -22.68
CA PRO A 102 8.87 -23.12 -22.60
C PRO A 102 8.32 -23.97 -21.45
N GLN A 103 8.12 -23.40 -20.26
CA GLN A 103 7.56 -24.15 -19.13
C GLN A 103 6.07 -24.43 -19.37
N LEU A 104 5.30 -23.46 -19.86
CA LEU A 104 3.89 -23.70 -20.23
C LEU A 104 3.73 -24.81 -21.27
N LYS A 105 4.61 -24.86 -22.28
CA LYS A 105 4.64 -25.94 -23.28
C LYS A 105 4.91 -27.30 -22.65
N ARG A 106 5.86 -27.36 -21.70
CA ARG A 106 6.19 -28.58 -20.95
C ARG A 106 5.01 -29.06 -20.10
N LEU A 107 4.29 -28.13 -19.46
CA LEU A 107 3.11 -28.42 -18.64
C LEU A 107 1.89 -28.83 -19.48
N ALA A 108 1.76 -28.30 -20.69
CA ALA A 108 0.68 -28.59 -21.61
C ALA A 108 0.79 -29.94 -22.34
N TRP A 109 1.65 -30.87 -21.88
CA TRP A 109 1.84 -32.20 -22.48
C TRP A 109 0.54 -33.01 -22.59
N GLN A 110 -0.46 -32.74 -21.74
CA GLN A 110 -1.79 -33.38 -21.79
C GLN A 110 -2.67 -32.85 -22.94
N ILE A 111 -2.33 -31.69 -23.50
CA ILE A 111 -3.08 -31.02 -24.56
C ILE A 111 -2.39 -31.37 -25.89
N LYS A 112 -2.73 -32.53 -26.44
CA LYS A 112 -2.01 -33.14 -27.59
C LYS A 112 -2.11 -32.36 -28.90
N ASP A 113 -3.11 -31.50 -29.10
CA ASP A 113 -3.42 -30.92 -30.43
C ASP A 113 -3.58 -29.39 -30.50
N SER A 114 -3.42 -28.67 -29.38
CA SER A 114 -3.66 -27.21 -29.37
C SER A 114 -2.36 -26.42 -29.37
N LYS A 115 -2.11 -25.66 -30.44
CA LYS A 115 -0.98 -24.70 -30.51
C LYS A 115 -1.15 -23.49 -29.58
N GLU A 116 -2.40 -23.23 -29.17
CA GLU A 116 -2.81 -22.10 -28.34
C GLU A 116 -3.78 -22.54 -27.25
N ILE A 117 -3.63 -21.98 -26.05
CA ILE A 117 -4.51 -22.24 -24.89
C ILE A 117 -5.09 -20.95 -24.34
N SER A 118 -6.24 -21.01 -23.68
CA SER A 118 -6.85 -19.84 -23.01
C SER A 118 -6.07 -19.42 -21.77
N LEU A 119 -6.26 -18.17 -21.33
CA LEU A 119 -5.64 -17.64 -20.11
C LEU A 119 -6.03 -18.42 -18.85
N LYS A 120 -7.26 -18.94 -18.80
CA LYS A 120 -7.76 -19.74 -17.67
C LYS A 120 -7.11 -21.12 -17.65
N GLU A 121 -6.92 -21.74 -18.81
CA GLU A 121 -6.20 -23.01 -18.92
C GLU A 121 -4.73 -22.84 -18.57
N ALA A 122 -4.10 -21.75 -19.03
CA ALA A 122 -2.74 -21.42 -18.64
C ALA A 122 -2.61 -21.24 -17.12
N LEU A 123 -3.53 -20.51 -16.47
CA LEU A 123 -3.57 -20.38 -15.00
C LEU A 123 -3.63 -21.74 -14.32
N ASN A 124 -4.57 -22.58 -14.73
CA ASN A 124 -4.79 -23.89 -14.13
C ASN A 124 -3.59 -24.82 -14.30
N LEU A 125 -2.90 -24.76 -15.45
CA LEU A 125 -1.68 -25.53 -15.68
C LEU A 125 -0.55 -25.08 -14.75
N TYR A 126 -0.39 -23.77 -14.55
CA TYR A 126 0.58 -23.24 -13.58
C TYR A 126 0.22 -23.61 -12.14
N GLU A 127 -1.03 -23.45 -11.72
CA GLU A 127 -1.48 -23.77 -10.35
C GLU A 127 -1.29 -25.25 -10.01
N ARG A 128 -1.73 -26.15 -10.90
CA ARG A 128 -1.67 -27.60 -10.66
C ARG A 128 -0.25 -28.16 -10.64
N ASN A 129 0.68 -27.54 -11.37
CA ASN A 129 2.02 -28.07 -11.56
C ASN A 129 3.11 -27.19 -10.96
N TRP A 130 2.77 -26.15 -10.19
CA TRP A 130 3.71 -25.14 -9.70
C TRP A 130 4.92 -25.74 -8.97
N LYS A 131 4.69 -26.80 -8.18
CA LYS A 131 5.73 -27.52 -7.42
C LYS A 131 6.77 -28.23 -8.30
N HIS A 132 6.45 -28.44 -9.58
CA HIS A 132 7.31 -29.11 -10.57
C HIS A 132 7.91 -28.14 -11.59
N ILE A 133 7.67 -26.83 -11.42
CA ILE A 133 8.24 -25.80 -12.27
C ILE A 133 9.61 -25.42 -11.73
N SER A 134 10.63 -25.63 -12.56
CA SER A 134 11.98 -25.15 -12.30
C SER A 134 12.01 -23.63 -12.44
N LEU A 135 11.84 -22.90 -11.33
CA LEU A 135 11.92 -21.43 -11.28
C LEU A 135 13.26 -20.89 -11.82
N GLU A 136 14.32 -21.72 -11.78
CA GLU A 136 15.66 -21.42 -12.31
C GLU A 136 15.73 -21.46 -13.85
N GLU A 137 14.82 -22.18 -14.50
CA GLU A 137 14.72 -22.29 -15.96
C GLU A 137 13.63 -21.38 -16.54
N MET A 138 12.93 -20.61 -15.70
CA MET A 138 11.91 -19.66 -16.17
C MET A 138 12.57 -18.43 -16.78
N SER A 139 12.30 -18.20 -18.07
CA SER A 139 12.64 -16.95 -18.73
C SER A 139 11.98 -15.76 -18.01
N SER A 140 12.66 -14.61 -18.00
CA SER A 140 12.11 -13.36 -17.44
C SER A 140 10.74 -13.01 -18.05
N GLU A 141 10.54 -13.28 -19.34
CA GLU A 141 9.26 -13.06 -20.04
C GLU A 141 8.13 -13.98 -19.55
N GLU A 142 8.47 -15.22 -19.16
CA GLU A 142 7.49 -16.17 -18.62
C GLU A 142 7.12 -15.82 -17.18
N GLY A 143 8.08 -15.34 -16.39
CA GLY A 143 7.83 -14.79 -15.06
C GLY A 143 6.94 -13.55 -15.08
N GLU A 144 7.13 -12.66 -16.06
CA GLU A 144 6.23 -11.53 -16.28
C GLU A 144 4.84 -12.00 -16.71
N PHE A 145 4.75 -12.98 -17.62
CA PHE A 145 3.48 -13.53 -18.07
C PHE A 145 2.65 -14.14 -16.91
N VAL A 146 3.27 -14.89 -16.00
CA VAL A 146 2.57 -15.43 -14.82
C VAL A 146 2.07 -14.31 -13.90
N LYS A 147 2.87 -13.27 -13.66
CA LYS A 147 2.47 -12.11 -12.85
C LYS A 147 1.29 -11.36 -13.49
N ASP A 148 1.35 -11.17 -14.79
CA ASP A 148 0.33 -10.53 -15.60
C ASP A 148 -0.98 -11.33 -15.61
N LEU A 149 -0.87 -12.66 -15.66
CA LEU A 149 -1.99 -13.58 -15.64
C LEU A 149 -2.67 -13.62 -14.26
N LEU A 150 -1.90 -13.60 -13.16
CA LEU A 150 -2.42 -13.40 -11.81
C LEU A 150 -3.14 -12.05 -11.67
N ALA A 151 -2.54 -10.97 -12.19
CA ALA A 151 -3.15 -9.64 -12.17
C ALA A 151 -4.46 -9.57 -12.98
N TYR A 152 -4.53 -10.25 -14.13
CA TYR A 152 -5.73 -10.32 -14.97
C TYR A 152 -6.91 -11.00 -14.25
N PHE A 153 -6.64 -12.05 -13.47
CA PHE A 153 -7.66 -12.74 -12.67
C PHE A 153 -7.84 -12.16 -11.25
N GLY A 154 -7.16 -11.07 -10.91
CA GLY A 154 -7.27 -10.41 -9.61
C GLY A 154 -6.71 -11.22 -8.43
N ARG A 155 -5.76 -12.13 -8.68
CA ARG A 155 -5.12 -12.98 -7.67
C ARG A 155 -3.74 -12.44 -7.29
N GLU A 156 -3.39 -12.51 -6.01
CA GLU A 156 -2.07 -12.08 -5.53
C GLU A 156 -1.01 -13.20 -5.59
N LYS A 157 -1.45 -14.46 -5.57
CA LYS A 157 -0.61 -15.66 -5.63
C LYS A 157 -1.36 -16.79 -6.34
N LEU A 158 -0.62 -17.78 -6.85
CA LEU A 158 -1.17 -19.03 -7.37
C LEU A 158 -1.75 -19.86 -6.21
N LEU A 159 -2.83 -20.58 -6.49
CA LEU A 159 -3.38 -21.58 -5.58
C LEU A 159 -2.53 -22.86 -5.69
N VAL A 160 -1.57 -23.05 -4.77
CA VAL A 160 -0.56 -24.13 -4.77
C VAL A 160 -0.64 -24.98 -3.51
#